data_AF-A0A1I3LN01-F1
#
_entry.id   AF-A0A1I3LN01-F1
#
_cell.length_a   1.000
_cell.length_b   1.000
_cell.length_c   1.000
_cell.angle_alpha   90.00
_cell.angle_beta   90.00
_cell.angle_gamma   90.00
#
_symmetry.space_group_name_H-M   'P 1'
#
loop_
_entity.id
_entity.type
_entity.pdbx_description
1 polymer ?
#
loop_
_entity_poly.entity_id
_entity_poly.type
_entity_poly.pdbx_seq_one_letter_code
_entity_poly.pdbx_strand_id
1 'polypeptide(L)' 'MKKARFTEAQIVNILKLADSGMKVDDICRQNGISNATYYNWKSK' A
#
# COMPACT_ATOMS: atom_id res chain seq x y z
N MET A 1 9.41 14.26 15.51
CA MET A 1 8.31 13.78 14.66
C MET A 1 8.60 12.33 14.27
N LYS A 2 7.70 11.37 14.51
CA LYS A 2 7.93 9.98 14.06
C LYS A 2 8.05 9.99 12.54
N LYS A 3 9.18 9.53 12.01
CA LYS A 3 9.36 9.37 10.55
C LYS A 3 8.33 8.35 10.08
N ALA A 4 7.45 8.75 9.15
CA ALA A 4 6.51 7.82 8.55
C ALA A 4 7.32 6.69 7.87
N ARG A 5 6.90 5.44 8.09
CA ARG A 5 7.56 4.26 7.52
C ARG A 5 7.47 4.23 5.99
N PHE A 6 6.42 4.83 5.44
CA PHE A 6 6.18 4.97 4.01
C PHE A 6 5.95 6.44 3.65
N THR A 7 6.50 6.88 2.52
CA THR A 7 6.20 8.19 1.94
C THR A 7 4.88 8.12 1.16
N GLU A 8 4.25 9.28 0.93
CA GLU A 8 3.02 9.36 0.14
C GLU A 8 3.21 8.83 -1.29
N ALA A 9 4.35 9.14 -1.91
CA ALA A 9 4.71 8.59 -3.22
C ALA A 9 4.81 7.05 -3.21
N GLN A 10 5.35 6.45 -2.15
CA GLN A 10 5.39 4.99 -2.01
C GLN A 10 3.98 4.42 -1.87
N ILE A 11 3.11 5.05 -1.08
CA ILE A 11 1.72 4.61 -0.91
C ILE A 11 0.97 4.65 -2.24
N VAL A 12 1.08 5.74 -3.00
CA VAL A 12 0.43 5.88 -4.32
C VAL A 12 0.93 4.81 -5.29
N ASN A 13 2.23 4.53 -5.33
CA ASN A 13 2.78 3.48 -6.19
C ASN A 13 2.26 2.09 -5.79
N ILE A 14 2.15 1.80 -4.49
CA ILE A 14 1.60 0.55 -3.99
C ILE A 14 0.13 0.39 -4.39
N LEU A 15 -0.68 1.44 -4.28
CA LEU A 15 -2.10 1.41 -4.68
C LEU A 15 -2.26 1.13 -6.18
N LYS A 16 -1.43 1.75 -7.03
CA LYS A 16 -1.44 1.54 -8.49
C LYS A 16 -1.12 0.11 -8.92
N LEU A 17 -0.43 -0.68 -8.08
CA LEU A 17 -0.18 -2.09 -8.40
C LEU A 17 -1.48 -2.88 -8.53
N ALA A 18 -2.51 -2.55 -7.74
CA ALA A 18 -3.81 -3.19 -7.86
C ALA A 18 -4.51 -2.80 -9.17
N ASP A 19 -4.36 -1.55 -9.62
CA ASP A 19 -4.90 -1.09 -10.91
C ASP A 19 -4.23 -1.81 -12.09
N SER A 20 -2.97 -2.21 -11.92
CA SER A 20 -2.26 -3.06 -12.90
C SER A 20 -2.67 -4.54 -12.87
N GLY A 21 -3.65 -4.91 -12.03
CA GLY A 21 -4.21 -6.26 -11.94
C GLY A 21 -3.53 -7.17 -10.92
N MET A 22 -2.59 -6.67 -10.12
CA MET A 22 -1.96 -7.44 -9.06
C MET A 22 -2.94 -7.68 -7.90
N LYS A 23 -2.93 -8.88 -7.33
CA LYS A 23 -3.77 -9.20 -6.16
C LYS A 23 -3.30 -8.41 -4.93
N VAL A 24 -4.24 -7.85 -4.19
CA VAL A 24 -3.97 -7.07 -2.96
C VAL A 24 -3.18 -7.88 -1.94
N ASP A 25 -3.45 -9.19 -1.81
CA ASP A 25 -2.71 -10.07 -0.90
C ASP A 25 -1.21 -10.15 -1.26
N ASP A 26 -0.89 -10.20 -2.55
CA ASP A 26 0.50 -10.26 -3.02
C ASP A 26 1.19 -8.91 -2.86
N ILE A 27 0.48 -7.81 -3.14
CA ILE A 27 0.94 -6.45 -2.87
C ILE A 27 1.29 -6.30 -1.38
N CYS A 28 0.41 -6.76 -0.50
CA CYS A 28 0.58 -6.63 0.95
C CYS A 28 1.77 -7.46 1.46
N ARG A 29 1.92 -8.70 0.97
CA ARG A 29 3.08 -9.56 1.28
C ARG A 29 4.39 -8.95 0.79
N GLN A 30 4.45 -8.47 -0.45
CA GLN A 30 5.67 -7.89 -1.03
C GLN A 30 6.12 -6.61 -0.31
N ASN A 31 5.16 -5.79 0.12
CA ASN A 31 5.45 -4.51 0.77
C ASN A 31 5.51 -4.59 2.30
N GLY A 32 5.28 -5.78 2.88
CA GLY A 32 5.31 -6.00 4.33
C GLY A 32 4.23 -5.22 5.07
N ILE A 33 3.04 -5.10 4.47
CA ILE A 33 1.88 -4.39 5.03
C ILE A 33 0.71 -5.35 5.20
N SER A 34 -0.27 -4.96 6.01
CA SER A 34 -1.53 -5.71 6.13
C SER A 34 -2.55 -5.24 5.10
N ASN A 35 -3.52 -6.11 4.76
CA ASN A 35 -4.67 -5.72 3.94
C ASN A 35 -5.41 -4.53 4.55
N ALA A 36 -5.54 -4.47 5.88
CA ALA A 36 -6.15 -3.33 6.57
C ALA A 36 -5.39 -2.02 6.30
N THR A 37 -4.06 -2.05 6.32
CA THR A 37 -3.22 -0.89 5.98
C THR A 37 -3.47 -0.44 4.54
N TYR A 38 -3.52 -1.38 3.60
CA TYR A 38 -3.80 -1.09 2.20
C TYR A 38 -5.16 -0.40 2.01
N TYR A 39 -6.23 -0.96 2.59
CA TYR A 39 -7.56 -0.37 2.46
C TYR A 39 -7.70 0.98 3.17
N ASN A 40 -7.02 1.19 4.29
CA ASN A 40 -6.96 2.49 4.96
C ASN A 40 -6.29 3.56 4.11
N TRP A 41 -5.31 3.19 3.28
CA TRP A 41 -4.71 4.12 2.31
C TRP A 41 -5.63 4.36 1.12
N LYS A 42 -6.31 3.32 0.63
CA LYS A 42 -7.28 3.45 -0.47
C LYS A 42 -8.50 4.31 -0.11
N SER A 43 -8.88 4.35 1.18
CA SER A 43 -10.01 5.14 1.68
C SER A 43 -9.67 6.59 2.04
N LYS A 44 -8.39 6.95 2.01
CA LYS A 44 -7.92 8.32 2.27
C LYS A 44 -7.83 9.09 0.96
#